data_AF-A0A4Y2A4V1-F1
#
_entry.id   AF-A0A4Y2A4V1-F1
#
_cell.length_a   1.000
_cell.length_b   1.000
_cell.length_c   1.000
_cell.angle_alpha   90.00
_cell.angle_beta   90.00
_cell.angle_gamma   90.00
#
_symmetry.space_group_name_H-M   'P 1'
#
loop_
_entity.id
_entity.type
_entity.pdbx_description
1 polymer ?
#
loop_
_entity_poly.entity_id
_entity_poly.type
_entity_poly.pdbx_seq_one_letter_code
_entity_poly.pdbx_strand_id
1 'polypeptide(L)'
;MTLPPASFADVVKDDDRRFRSRSRPREKKDTLLVYSKDEAESKKVKDKIQKSIDPFKLKIGIRSVKNVKKGILIECNSDNDLNKLSNEIEGNETLKNECEVHLPKTVNPKIIIYRVSEPFDVDDGLKKLKEQNTRVGRSGTYSSAFAKY
;
A
#
# COMPACT_ATOMS: atom_id res chain seq x y z
N MET A 1 41.18 22.00 16.25
CA MET A 1 40.02 22.37 17.09
C MET A 1 39.01 21.23 16.98
N THR A 2 38.80 20.49 18.07
CA THR A 2 37.86 19.35 18.14
C THR A 2 36.47 19.88 18.47
N LEU A 3 35.47 19.52 17.66
CA LEU A 3 34.08 19.93 17.91
C LEU A 3 33.60 19.33 19.25
N PRO A 4 32.82 20.09 20.04
CA PRO A 4 32.26 19.57 21.29
C PRO A 4 31.31 18.39 21.01
N PRO A 5 31.26 17.38 21.88
CA PRO A 5 30.32 16.28 21.75
C PRO A 5 28.89 16.82 21.81
N ALA A 6 28.04 16.31 20.92
CA ALA A 6 26.63 16.70 20.88
C ALA A 6 25.98 16.50 22.26
N SER A 7 25.23 17.51 22.70
CA SER A 7 24.49 17.41 23.96
C SER A 7 23.40 16.36 23.84
N PHE A 8 23.08 15.68 24.94
CA PHE A 8 21.92 14.79 25.01
C PHE A 8 20.64 15.48 24.52
N ALA A 9 20.48 16.77 24.80
CA ALA A 9 19.36 17.57 24.32
C ALA A 9 19.33 17.75 22.80
N ASP A 10 20.48 17.73 22.12
CA ASP A 10 20.58 17.82 20.66
C ASP A 10 20.24 16.48 20.01
N VAL A 11 20.66 15.37 20.62
CA VAL A 11 20.33 14.00 20.18
C VAL A 11 18.83 13.73 20.27
N VAL A 12 18.17 14.19 21.34
CA VAL A 12 16.72 13.99 21.53
C VAL A 12 15.87 14.79 20.53
N LYS A 13 16.32 15.98 20.11
CA LYS A 13 15.61 16.80 19.12
C LYS A 13 15.72 16.26 17.70
N ASP A 14 16.79 15.52 17.37
CA ASP A 14 16.94 14.86 16.06
C ASP A 14 15.98 13.66 15.87
N ASP A 15 15.41 13.15 16.98
CA ASP A 15 14.37 12.12 16.96
C ASP A 15 12.96 12.67 16.68
N ASP A 16 12.81 14.00 16.53
CA ASP A 16 11.60 14.64 15.98
C ASP A 16 11.45 14.46 14.46
N ARG A 17 12.25 13.57 13.84
CA ARG A 17 11.83 12.86 12.61
C ARG A 17 10.62 12.02 12.98
N ARG A 18 9.45 12.68 13.10
CA ARG A 18 8.15 12.10 13.43
C ARG A 18 7.99 10.79 12.70
N PHE A 19 8.39 9.70 13.35
CA PHE A 19 7.97 8.37 13.00
C PHE A 19 6.48 8.40 13.30
N ARG A 20 5.68 8.88 12.33
CA ARG A 20 4.23 8.86 12.41
C ARG A 20 3.90 7.44 12.80
N SER A 21 3.44 7.27 14.04
CA SER A 21 3.13 5.97 14.61
C SER A 21 2.27 5.21 13.60
N ARG A 22 2.86 4.17 12.98
CA ARG A 22 2.19 3.31 11.98
C ARG A 22 0.99 2.56 12.58
N SER A 23 0.80 2.69 13.89
CA SER A 23 -0.27 2.10 14.68
C SER A 23 -1.65 2.74 14.46
N ARG A 24 -1.76 3.98 13.97
CA ARG A 24 -3.09 4.57 13.73
C ARG A 24 -3.81 3.87 12.57
N PRO A 25 -5.07 3.44 12.74
CA PRO A 25 -5.91 2.99 11.63
C PRO A 25 -5.95 4.08 10.57
N ARG A 26 -5.53 3.76 9.34
CA ARG A 26 -5.83 4.61 8.19
C ARG A 26 -7.16 4.14 7.66
N GLU A 27 -8.04 5.09 7.34
CA GLU A 27 -9.24 4.80 6.56
C GLU A 27 -8.84 4.02 5.30
N LYS A 28 -9.56 2.94 5.01
CA LYS A 28 -9.41 2.24 3.74
C LYS A 28 -9.79 3.23 2.64
N LYS A 29 -8.95 3.29 1.62
CA LYS A 29 -9.16 4.15 0.48
C LYS A 29 -9.33 3.28 -0.74
N ASP A 30 -10.40 3.52 -1.46
CA ASP A 30 -10.71 2.83 -2.70
C ASP A 30 -9.72 3.38 -3.73
N THR A 31 -8.70 2.57 -4.02
CA THR A 31 -7.51 2.99 -4.74
C THR A 31 -7.22 2.09 -5.92
N LEU A 32 -6.95 2.71 -7.06
CA LEU A 32 -6.58 2.04 -8.30
C LEU A 32 -5.13 2.42 -8.65
N LEU A 33 -4.30 1.43 -8.93
CA LEU A 33 -2.96 1.64 -9.48
C LEU A 33 -3.00 1.43 -10.98
N VAL A 34 -2.47 2.39 -11.73
CA VAL A 34 -2.34 2.27 -13.19
C VAL A 34 -0.87 2.44 -13.54
N TYR A 35 -0.28 1.40 -14.10
CA TYR A 35 1.10 1.37 -14.56
C TYR A 35 1.15 1.40 -16.08
N SER A 36 2.23 1.91 -16.65
CA SER A 36 2.51 1.69 -18.07
C SER A 36 3.34 0.43 -18.25
N LYS A 37 3.10 -0.30 -19.34
CA LYS A 37 3.91 -1.46 -19.75
C LYS A 37 5.29 -1.02 -20.28
N ASP A 38 5.32 0.04 -21.08
CA ASP A 38 6.51 0.49 -21.80
C ASP A 38 7.13 1.78 -21.22
N GLU A 39 6.32 2.71 -20.66
CA GLU A 39 6.82 4.02 -20.21
C GLU A 39 7.25 4.05 -18.74
N ALA A 40 8.38 4.70 -18.49
CA ALA A 40 8.92 4.90 -17.14
C ALA A 40 8.35 6.12 -16.39
N GLU A 41 7.69 7.07 -17.07
CA GLU A 41 7.33 8.36 -16.48
C GLU A 41 5.84 8.50 -16.12
N SER A 42 5.57 8.72 -14.83
CA SER A 42 4.21 8.94 -14.28
C SER A 42 3.40 10.05 -14.95
N LYS A 43 4.04 11.12 -15.43
CA LYS A 43 3.36 12.25 -16.07
C LYS A 43 2.71 11.86 -17.39
N LYS A 44 3.41 11.10 -18.23
CA LYS A 44 2.89 10.67 -19.54
C LYS A 44 1.68 9.74 -19.37
N VAL A 45 1.75 8.82 -18.42
CA VAL A 45 0.64 7.94 -18.05
C VAL A 45 -0.58 8.76 -17.60
N LYS A 46 -0.37 9.79 -16.78
CA LYS A 46 -1.43 10.69 -16.35
C LYS A 46 -2.08 11.42 -17.53
N ASP A 47 -1.27 11.97 -18.43
CA ASP A 47 -1.77 12.74 -19.58
C ASP A 47 -2.55 11.85 -20.56
N LYS A 48 -2.11 10.61 -20.77
CA LYS A 48 -2.84 9.61 -21.58
C LYS A 48 -4.21 9.31 -20.98
N ILE A 49 -4.26 8.99 -19.68
CA ILE A 49 -5.52 8.67 -19.00
C ILE A 49 -6.48 9.86 -19.01
N GLN A 50 -5.98 11.08 -18.80
CA GLN A 50 -6.80 12.29 -18.86
C GLN A 50 -7.34 12.61 -20.25
N LYS A 51 -6.61 12.26 -21.32
CA LYS A 51 -7.06 12.45 -22.71
C LYS A 51 -8.10 11.41 -23.13
N SER A 52 -7.93 10.17 -22.67
CA SER A 52 -8.77 9.05 -23.08
C SER A 52 -10.05 8.91 -22.25
N ILE A 53 -10.05 9.37 -20.99
CA ILE A 53 -11.16 9.18 -20.06
C ILE A 53 -11.60 10.52 -19.49
N ASP A 54 -12.89 10.82 -19.67
CA ASP A 54 -13.55 11.97 -19.05
C ASP A 54 -14.36 11.53 -17.83
N PRO A 55 -13.88 11.78 -16.60
CA PRO A 55 -14.53 11.33 -15.37
C PRO A 55 -15.89 12.01 -15.12
N PHE A 56 -16.13 13.21 -15.68
CA PHE A 56 -17.40 13.91 -15.49
C PHE A 56 -18.53 13.24 -16.27
N LYS A 57 -18.27 12.82 -17.51
CA LYS A 57 -19.24 12.08 -18.34
C LYS A 57 -19.63 10.75 -17.70
N LEU A 58 -18.65 10.07 -17.09
CA LEU A 58 -18.83 8.78 -16.43
C LEU A 58 -19.39 8.89 -15.01
N LYS A 59 -19.55 10.12 -14.48
CA LYS A 59 -19.96 10.40 -13.09
C LYS A 59 -19.10 9.67 -12.06
N ILE A 60 -17.79 9.63 -12.29
CA ILE A 60 -16.80 8.98 -11.40
C ILE A 60 -16.28 10.03 -10.40
N GLY A 61 -16.46 9.78 -9.11
CA GLY A 61 -15.93 10.64 -8.05
C GLY A 61 -14.44 10.40 -7.78
N ILE A 62 -13.56 11.19 -8.38
CA ILE A 62 -12.11 11.13 -8.13
C ILE A 62 -11.76 12.01 -6.92
N ARG A 63 -11.14 11.42 -5.90
CA ARG A 63 -10.67 12.12 -4.68
C ARG A 63 -9.27 12.68 -4.83
N SER A 64 -8.36 11.91 -5.42
CA SER A 64 -6.95 12.31 -5.55
C SER A 64 -6.23 11.49 -6.61
N VAL A 65 -5.24 12.09 -7.28
CA VAL A 65 -4.31 11.39 -8.17
C VAL A 65 -2.89 11.63 -7.69
N LYS A 66 -2.12 10.56 -7.51
CA LYS A 66 -0.74 10.60 -7.01
C LYS A 66 0.20 9.93 -7.99
N ASN A 67 1.40 10.48 -8.13
CA ASN A 67 2.43 9.89 -8.97
C ASN A 67 3.12 8.73 -8.24
N VAL A 68 3.36 7.63 -8.95
CA VAL A 68 4.19 6.50 -8.50
C VAL A 68 5.29 6.25 -9.53
N LYS A 69 6.32 5.46 -9.18
CA LYS A 69 7.56 5.35 -9.97
C LYS A 69 7.35 5.10 -11.47
N LYS A 70 6.37 4.27 -11.85
CA LYS A 70 6.08 3.90 -13.25
C LYS A 70 4.61 4.10 -13.63
N GLY A 71 3.92 5.04 -12.97
CA GLY A 71 2.48 5.17 -13.17
C GLY A 71 1.81 6.14 -12.22
N ILE A 72 0.52 5.94 -12.00
CA ILE A 72 -0.31 6.76 -11.12
C ILE A 72 -1.16 5.92 -10.17
N LEU A 73 -1.52 6.51 -9.05
CA LEU A 73 -2.48 6.00 -8.08
C LEU A 73 -3.68 6.94 -8.06
N ILE A 74 -4.88 6.41 -8.30
CA ILE A 74 -6.13 7.14 -8.32
C ILE A 74 -6.95 6.71 -7.10
N GLU A 75 -7.24 7.66 -6.20
CA GLU A 75 -8.18 7.50 -5.08
C GLU A 75 -9.58 7.87 -5.57
N CYS A 76 -10.54 6.95 -5.49
CA CYS A 76 -11.95 7.18 -5.78
C CYS A 76 -12.77 7.38 -4.50
N ASN A 77 -13.98 7.89 -4.63
CA ASN A 77 -14.91 8.07 -3.50
C ASN A 77 -15.66 6.78 -3.13
N SER A 78 -15.78 5.83 -4.06
CA SER A 78 -16.47 4.56 -3.83
C SER A 78 -15.85 3.41 -4.63
N ASP A 79 -16.01 2.19 -4.14
CA ASP A 79 -15.64 0.95 -4.85
C ASP A 79 -16.36 0.81 -6.21
N ASN A 80 -17.59 1.31 -6.34
CA ASN A 80 -18.32 1.27 -7.61
C ASN A 80 -17.66 2.17 -8.67
N ASP A 81 -17.25 3.37 -8.27
CA ASP A 81 -16.53 4.31 -9.15
C ASP A 81 -15.19 3.74 -9.59
N LEU A 82 -14.53 3.02 -8.67
CA LEU A 82 -13.28 2.33 -8.94
C LEU A 82 -13.44 1.22 -9.98
N ASN A 83 -14.50 0.41 -9.87
CA ASN A 83 -14.79 -0.65 -10.85
C ASN A 83 -15.13 -0.09 -12.23
N LYS A 84 -15.92 0.99 -12.30
CA LYS A 84 -16.22 1.68 -13.57
C LYS A 84 -14.95 2.19 -14.23
N LEU A 85 -14.06 2.82 -13.45
CA LEU A 85 -12.79 3.33 -13.96
C LEU A 85 -11.90 2.20 -14.47
N SER A 86 -11.84 1.07 -13.76
CA SER A 86 -11.08 -0.11 -14.18
C SER A 86 -11.60 -0.64 -15.52
N ASN A 87 -12.92 -0.80 -15.65
CA ASN A 87 -13.56 -1.31 -16.87
C ASN A 87 -13.34 -0.38 -18.06
N GLU A 88 -13.36 0.93 -17.86
CA GLU A 88 -13.14 1.91 -18.92
C GLU A 88 -11.69 1.86 -19.44
N ILE A 89 -10.72 1.73 -18.54
CA ILE A 89 -9.30 1.62 -18.91
C ILE A 89 -9.06 0.31 -19.67
N GLU A 90 -9.65 -0.80 -19.22
CA GLU A 90 -9.52 -2.09 -19.87
C GLU A 90 -10.34 -2.23 -21.17
N GLY A 91 -11.43 -1.46 -21.29
CA GLY A 91 -12.30 -1.45 -22.46
C GLY A 91 -11.76 -0.65 -23.63
N ASN A 92 -10.85 0.31 -23.39
CA ASN A 92 -10.23 1.11 -24.43
C ASN A 92 -8.99 0.39 -24.99
N GLU A 93 -9.02 0.03 -26.28
CA GLU A 93 -7.93 -0.74 -26.92
C GLU A 93 -6.55 -0.06 -26.81
N THR A 94 -6.51 1.28 -26.88
CA THR A 94 -5.25 2.03 -26.74
C THR A 94 -4.68 1.93 -25.33
N LEU A 95 -5.52 2.13 -24.31
CA LEU A 95 -5.09 2.06 -22.91
C LEU A 95 -4.79 0.63 -22.46
N LYS A 96 -5.56 -0.36 -22.92
CA LYS A 96 -5.34 -1.77 -22.59
C LYS A 96 -3.99 -2.28 -23.09
N ASN A 97 -3.54 -1.81 -24.24
CA ASN A 97 -2.26 -2.19 -24.80
C ASN A 97 -1.10 -1.54 -24.04
N GLU A 98 -1.22 -0.25 -23.69
CA GLU A 98 -0.12 0.53 -23.11
C GLU A 98 -0.07 0.55 -21.57
N CYS A 99 -1.19 0.28 -20.91
CA CYS A 99 -1.36 0.40 -19.46
C CYS A 99 -1.87 -0.90 -18.83
N GLU A 100 -1.52 -1.09 -17.56
CA GLU A 100 -1.99 -2.19 -16.71
C GLU A 100 -2.64 -1.62 -15.45
N VAL A 101 -3.81 -2.15 -15.13
CA VAL A 101 -4.58 -1.77 -13.94
C VAL A 101 -4.33 -2.80 -12.85
N HIS A 102 -4.04 -2.31 -11.65
CA HIS A 102 -3.81 -3.13 -10.47
C HIS A 102 -4.59 -2.60 -9.28
N LEU A 103 -5.20 -3.53 -8.55
CA LEU A 103 -5.71 -3.27 -7.21
C LEU A 103 -4.58 -3.36 -6.20
N PRO A 104 -4.46 -2.42 -5.25
CA PRO A 104 -3.53 -2.53 -4.13
C PRO A 104 -3.75 -3.82 -3.35
N LYS A 105 -2.74 -4.69 -3.36
CA LYS A 105 -2.79 -5.95 -2.63
C LYS A 105 -2.28 -5.76 -1.21
N THR A 106 -2.93 -6.41 -0.26
CA THR A 106 -2.40 -6.51 1.11
C THR A 106 -1.11 -7.31 1.09
N VAL A 107 -0.09 -6.83 1.80
CA VAL A 107 1.16 -7.58 2.01
C VAL A 107 0.84 -8.83 2.81
N ASN A 108 1.45 -9.96 2.47
CA ASN A 108 1.44 -11.16 3.30
C ASN A 108 2.69 -11.16 4.22
N PRO A 109 2.57 -10.73 5.49
CA PRO A 109 3.73 -10.66 6.37
C PRO A 109 4.19 -12.06 6.79
N LYS A 110 5.51 -12.28 6.75
CA LYS A 110 6.17 -13.46 7.32
C LYS A 110 6.92 -13.05 8.57
N ILE A 111 6.75 -13.83 9.65
CA ILE A 111 7.36 -13.57 10.96
C ILE A 111 8.03 -14.86 11.43
N ILE A 112 9.24 -14.73 11.98
CA ILE A 112 9.99 -15.81 12.62
C ILE A 112 10.21 -15.38 14.07
N ILE A 113 9.86 -16.23 15.03
CA ILE A 113 10.00 -15.98 16.47
C ILE A 113 11.03 -16.96 17.02
N TYR A 114 12.09 -16.43 17.63
CA TYR A 114 13.17 -17.21 18.22
C TYR A 114 13.00 -17.36 19.74
N ARG A 115 13.68 -18.36 20.32
CA ARG A 115 13.75 -18.60 21.78
C ARG A 115 12.39 -18.79 22.43
N VAL A 116 11.53 -19.56 21.77
CA VAL A 116 10.23 -19.95 22.32
C VAL A 116 10.46 -21.06 23.34
N SER A 117 9.96 -20.87 24.57
CA SER A 117 10.09 -21.86 25.65
C SER A 117 9.32 -23.14 25.31
N GLU A 118 9.92 -24.31 25.55
CA GLU A 118 9.23 -25.60 25.40
C GLU A 118 8.53 -26.02 26.71
N PRO A 119 7.38 -26.72 26.64
CA PRO A 119 6.64 -27.07 25.42
C PRO A 119 5.85 -25.89 24.84
N PHE A 120 5.84 -25.76 23.52
CA PHE A 120 5.09 -24.70 22.82
C PHE A 120 4.07 -25.29 21.85
N ASP A 121 2.81 -24.90 22.01
CA ASP A 121 1.75 -25.19 21.06
C ASP A 121 1.72 -24.12 19.96
N VAL A 122 2.01 -24.57 18.74
CA VAL A 122 2.05 -23.75 17.54
C VAL A 122 0.68 -23.17 17.21
N ASP A 123 -0.40 -23.94 17.41
CA ASP A 123 -1.75 -23.53 17.03
C ASP A 123 -2.31 -22.49 18.02
N ASP A 124 -2.11 -22.72 19.32
CA ASP A 124 -2.46 -21.73 20.36
C ASP A 124 -1.65 -20.43 20.21
N GLY A 125 -0.34 -20.55 19.94
CA GLY A 125 0.51 -19.41 19.65
C GLY A 125 0.04 -18.60 18.45
N LEU A 126 -0.33 -19.27 17.36
CA LEU A 126 -0.87 -18.62 16.16
C LEU A 126 -2.22 -17.95 16.44
N LYS A 127 -3.09 -18.59 17.23
CA LYS A 127 -4.38 -18.02 17.63
C LYS A 127 -4.18 -16.72 18.42
N LYS A 128 -3.33 -16.73 19.45
CA LYS A 128 -3.00 -15.55 20.25
C LYS A 128 -2.38 -14.42 19.42
N LEU A 129 -1.49 -14.75 18.48
CA LEU A 129 -0.92 -13.77 17.55
C LEU A 129 -1.96 -13.13 16.64
N LYS A 130 -2.95 -13.89 16.18
CA LYS A 130 -4.08 -13.36 15.39
C LYS A 130 -4.98 -12.47 16.23
N GLU A 131 -5.30 -12.86 17.46
CA GLU A 131 -6.11 -12.09 18.40
C GLU A 131 -5.48 -10.73 18.73
N GLN A 132 -4.16 -10.67 18.90
CA GLN A 132 -3.44 -9.42 19.09
C GLN A 132 -3.46 -8.51 17.83
N ASN A 133 -3.53 -9.11 16.64
CA ASN A 133 -3.42 -8.41 15.35
C ASN A 133 -4.76 -8.31 14.59
N THR A 134 -5.82 -7.85 15.26
CA THR A 134 -7.17 -7.68 14.66
C THR A 134 -7.23 -6.80 13.40
N ARG A 135 -6.20 -5.96 13.16
CA ARG A 135 -6.08 -5.09 11.97
C ARG A 135 -5.81 -5.86 10.67
N VAL A 136 -5.29 -7.10 10.74
CA VAL A 136 -5.00 -7.93 9.56
C VAL A 136 -6.24 -8.75 9.18
N GLY A 137 -7.32 -8.05 8.84
CA GLY A 137 -8.64 -8.64 8.58
C GLY A 137 -9.13 -8.48 7.15
N ARG A 138 -9.06 -9.59 6.37
CA ARG A 138 -10.11 -10.19 5.50
C ARG A 138 -9.61 -11.02 4.30
N SER A 139 -8.31 -11.02 3.97
CA SER A 139 -7.81 -11.83 2.82
C SER A 139 -6.36 -12.33 2.94
N GLY A 140 -5.68 -12.10 4.06
CA GLY A 140 -4.28 -12.50 4.25
C GLY A 140 -4.15 -13.95 4.70
N THR A 141 -3.47 -14.79 3.92
CA THR A 141 -3.05 -16.14 4.29
C THR A 141 -1.80 -16.06 5.19
N TYR A 142 -1.92 -16.36 6.48
CA TYR A 142 -0.78 -16.38 7.40
C TYR A 142 0.13 -17.58 7.11
N SER A 143 1.41 -17.32 6.83
CA SER A 143 2.46 -18.34 6.81
C SER A 143 3.49 -17.99 7.86
N SER A 144 3.50 -18.74 8.97
CA SER A 144 4.48 -18.62 10.05
C SER A 144 5.32 -19.89 10.09
N ALA A 145 6.64 -19.73 10.08
CA ALA A 145 7.60 -20.81 10.29
C ALA A 145 8.28 -20.59 11.64
N PHE A 146 8.15 -21.56 12.54
CA PHE A 146 8.84 -21.57 13.83
C PHE A 146 10.16 -22.31 13.65
N ALA A 147 11.28 -21.57 13.68
CA ALA A 147 12.60 -22.13 13.52
C ALA A 147 13.16 -22.58 14.87
N LYS A 148 13.60 -23.85 14.95
CA LYS A 148 14.28 -24.44 16.10
C LYS A 148 15.79 -24.24 15.99
N TYR A 149 16.41 -23.71 17.03
CA TYR A 149 17.83 -23.88 17.35
C TYR A 149 17.98 -23.96 18.85
#